data_AF-A0AAD1C9Q4-F1
#
_entry.id   AF-A0AAD1C9Q4-F1
#
_cell.length_a   1.000
_cell.length_b   1.000
_cell.length_c   1.000
_cell.angle_alpha   90.00
_cell.angle_beta   90.00
_cell.angle_gamma   90.00
#
_symmetry.space_group_name_H-M   'P 1'
#
loop_
_entity.id
_entity.type
_entity.pdbx_description
1 polymer ?
#
loop_
_entity_poly.entity_id
_entity_poly.type
_entity_poly.pdbx_seq_one_letter_code
_entity_poly.pdbx_strand_id
1 'polypeptide(L)'
;MRTNNEKFLFFHYRLEHDIPSVATANKALKNNILKELNIQPIITTKGLRHTYGSYLLHNNVDMGVVAKILDHKDIQMLIKVYGHTMTQRIDKEFKDV
;
A
#
# COMPACT_ATOMS: atom_id res chain seq x y z
N MET A 1 16.33 2.35 -30.84
CA MET A 1 15.97 2.14 -29.42
C MET A 1 14.78 3.03 -29.11
N ARG A 2 13.74 2.57 -28.41
CA ARG A 2 12.58 3.41 -28.08
C ARG A 2 13.00 4.52 -27.09
N THR A 3 12.45 5.71 -27.25
CA THR A 3 12.81 6.92 -26.49
C THR A 3 11.64 7.42 -25.63
N ASN A 4 11.93 8.08 -24.52
CA ASN A 4 10.93 8.59 -23.57
C ASN A 4 10.42 10.00 -23.99
N ASN A 5 9.77 10.10 -25.14
CA ASN A 5 9.30 11.39 -25.69
C ASN A 5 8.20 12.02 -24.82
N GLU A 6 7.36 11.20 -24.20
CA GLU A 6 6.28 11.59 -23.28
C GLU A 6 6.78 12.01 -21.88
N LYS A 7 8.09 11.89 -21.62
CA LYS A 7 8.73 12.23 -20.34
C LYS A 7 8.10 11.51 -19.14
N PHE A 8 7.75 10.23 -19.30
CA PHE A 8 7.28 9.41 -18.19
C PHE A 8 8.34 9.32 -17.08
N LEU A 9 7.90 9.43 -15.83
CA LEU A 9 8.76 9.26 -14.66
C LEU A 9 9.37 7.85 -14.62
N PHE A 10 8.57 6.84 -14.94
CA PHE A 10 9.02 5.46 -15.08
C PHE A 10 8.97 5.07 -16.55
N PHE A 11 10.14 4.79 -17.13
CA PHE A 11 10.27 4.37 -18.52
C PHE A 11 11.36 3.30 -18.63
N HIS A 12 11.09 2.26 -19.41
CA HIS A 12 12.11 1.29 -19.76
C HIS A 12 11.81 0.65 -21.12
N TYR A 13 12.69 0.90 -22.10
CA TYR A 13 12.55 0.51 -23.51
C TYR A 13 12.36 -1.01 -23.78
N ARG A 14 12.61 -1.87 -22.79
CA ARG A 14 12.37 -3.32 -22.89
C ARG A 14 10.98 -3.75 -22.39
N LEU A 15 10.20 -2.83 -21.85
CA LEU A 15 8.82 -3.12 -21.43
C LEU A 15 7.90 -3.09 -22.65
N GLU A 16 6.81 -3.85 -22.61
CA GLU A 16 5.88 -3.99 -23.74
C GLU A 16 5.32 -2.63 -24.20
N HIS A 17 4.95 -1.79 -23.24
CA HIS A 17 4.41 -0.44 -23.47
C HIS A 17 5.36 0.65 -22.97
N ASP A 18 6.66 0.35 -22.83
CA ASP A 18 7.70 1.26 -22.33
C ASP A 18 7.52 1.79 -20.91
N ILE A 19 6.37 1.54 -20.27
CA ILE A 19 6.07 1.84 -18.87
C ILE A 19 5.78 0.55 -18.09
N PRO A 20 6.12 0.49 -16.80
CA PRO A 20 5.78 -0.65 -15.97
C PRO A 20 4.27 -0.75 -15.78
N SER A 21 3.71 -1.90 -16.12
CA SER A 21 2.34 -2.23 -15.76
C SER A 21 2.24 -2.60 -14.28
N VAL A 22 1.02 -2.61 -13.73
CA VAL A 22 0.75 -3.12 -12.38
C VAL A 22 1.19 -4.59 -12.25
N ALA A 23 1.02 -5.40 -13.30
CA ALA A 23 1.46 -6.79 -13.32
C ALA A 23 3.00 -6.89 -13.23
N THR A 24 3.72 -6.04 -13.97
CA THR A 24 5.18 -5.95 -13.91
C THR A 24 5.66 -5.55 -12.52
N ALA A 25 5.04 -4.52 -11.93
CA ALA A 25 5.37 -4.08 -10.56
C ALA A 25 5.09 -5.18 -9.53
N ASN A 26 3.95 -5.87 -9.62
CA ASN A 26 3.62 -7.00 -8.75
C ASN A 26 4.59 -8.17 -8.91
N LYS A 27 5.06 -8.45 -10.14
CA LYS A 27 6.06 -9.49 -10.39
C LYS A 27 7.38 -9.16 -9.71
N ALA A 28 7.84 -7.91 -9.81
CA ALA A 28 9.07 -7.45 -9.16
C ALA A 28 8.94 -7.47 -7.63
N LEU A 29 7.83 -6.96 -7.08
CA LEU A 29 7.54 -7.00 -5.64
C LEU A 29 7.57 -8.44 -5.11
N LYS A 30 6.84 -9.34 -5.75
CA LYS A 30 6.73 -10.74 -5.31
C LYS A 30 8.04 -11.50 -5.45
N ASN A 31 8.68 -11.43 -6.61
CA ASN A 31 9.77 -12.36 -6.93
C ASN A 31 11.14 -11.88 -6.47
N ASN A 32 11.33 -10.57 -6.35
CA ASN A 32 12.63 -10.01 -5.99
C ASN A 32 12.54 -9.53 -4.53
N ILE A 33 11.67 -8.58 -4.23
CA ILE A 33 11.67 -7.92 -2.91
C ILE A 33 11.18 -8.84 -1.78
N LEU A 34 9.94 -9.33 -1.87
CA LEU A 34 9.34 -10.07 -0.76
C LEU A 34 10.03 -11.42 -0.51
N LYS A 35 10.46 -12.10 -1.58
CA LYS A 35 11.19 -13.37 -1.48
C LYS A 35 12.59 -13.18 -0.91
N GLU A 36 13.37 -12.21 -1.38
CA GLU A 36 14.72 -11.96 -0.85
C GLU A 36 14.67 -11.58 0.63
N LEU A 37 13.66 -10.83 1.04
CA LEU A 37 13.45 -10.42 2.43
C LEU A 37 12.73 -11.47 3.30
N ASN A 38 12.34 -12.62 2.74
CA ASN A 38 11.57 -13.67 3.42
C ASN A 38 10.26 -13.17 4.08
N ILE A 39 9.57 -12.23 3.44
CA ILE A 39 8.33 -11.64 3.96
C ILE A 39 7.13 -12.51 3.54
N GLN A 40 6.28 -12.86 4.52
CA GLN A 40 5.01 -13.55 4.32
C GLN A 40 3.87 -12.82 5.05
N PRO A 41 2.63 -12.85 4.52
CA PRO A 41 2.24 -13.44 3.24
C PRO A 41 2.73 -12.62 2.04
N ILE A 42 2.84 -13.26 0.88
CA ILE A 42 3.11 -12.56 -0.38
C ILE A 42 1.97 -11.59 -0.70
N ILE A 43 2.28 -10.28 -0.72
CA ILE A 43 1.34 -9.20 -1.04
C ILE A 43 1.53 -8.64 -2.45
N THR A 44 0.54 -7.88 -2.90
CA THR A 44 0.58 -7.08 -4.14
C THR A 44 0.79 -5.60 -3.82
N THR A 45 0.92 -4.75 -4.84
CA THR A 45 0.95 -3.29 -4.68
C THR A 45 -0.28 -2.74 -3.96
N LYS A 46 -1.46 -3.36 -4.16
CA LYS A 46 -2.66 -3.04 -3.39
C LYS A 46 -2.51 -3.43 -1.92
N GLY A 47 -2.00 -4.62 -1.63
CA GLY A 47 -1.70 -5.05 -0.27
C GLY A 47 -0.72 -4.08 0.42
N LEU A 48 0.33 -3.67 -0.29
CA LEU A 48 1.32 -2.70 0.19
C LEU A 48 0.69 -1.33 0.49
N ARG A 49 -0.25 -0.86 -0.35
CA ARG A 49 -1.04 0.35 -0.08
C ARG A 49 -1.82 0.24 1.23
N HIS A 50 -2.46 -0.90 1.49
CA HIS A 50 -3.15 -1.12 2.76
C HIS A 50 -2.19 -1.22 3.94
N THR A 51 -1.04 -1.89 3.79
CA THR A 51 0.01 -1.93 4.81
C THR A 51 0.49 -0.52 5.18
N TYR A 52 0.63 0.37 4.21
CA TYR A 52 0.99 1.76 4.48
C TYR A 52 -0.11 2.50 5.26
N GLY A 53 -1.38 2.29 4.93
CA GLY A 53 -2.51 2.82 5.71
C GLY A 53 -2.53 2.35 7.15
N SER A 54 -2.37 1.03 7.34
CA SER A 54 -2.22 0.41 8.65
C SER A 54 -1.09 1.04 9.45
N TYR A 55 0.06 1.24 8.82
CA TYR A 55 1.22 1.88 9.44
C TYR A 55 0.90 3.31 9.88
N LEU A 56 0.26 4.13 9.04
CA LEU A 56 -0.10 5.51 9.39
C LEU A 56 -1.10 5.57 10.56
N LEU A 57 -2.13 4.72 10.56
CA LEU A 57 -3.09 4.63 11.65
C LEU A 57 -2.42 4.17 12.97
N HIS A 58 -1.47 3.24 12.89
CA HIS A 58 -0.69 2.82 14.05
C HIS A 58 0.12 3.97 14.63
N ASN A 59 0.66 4.85 13.78
CA ASN A 59 1.39 6.07 14.16
C ASN A 59 0.46 7.26 14.48
N ASN A 60 -0.81 7.00 14.83
CA ASN A 60 -1.78 7.99 15.30
C ASN A 60 -2.07 9.11 14.28
N VAL A 61 -1.86 8.87 12.99
CA VAL A 61 -2.30 9.79 11.93
C VAL A 61 -3.82 9.74 11.83
N ASP A 62 -4.43 10.92 11.75
CA ASP A 62 -5.88 11.07 11.64
C ASP A 62 -6.47 10.25 10.47
N MET A 63 -7.61 9.61 10.72
CA MET A 63 -8.24 8.72 9.75
C MET A 63 -8.70 9.45 8.48
N GLY A 64 -9.14 10.70 8.59
CA GLY A 64 -9.49 11.54 7.44
C GLY A 64 -8.26 11.87 6.58
N VAL A 65 -7.11 12.10 7.22
CA VAL A 65 -5.83 12.30 6.52
C VAL A 65 -5.39 11.02 5.81
N VAL A 66 -5.45 9.87 6.48
CA VAL A 66 -5.15 8.57 5.85
C VAL A 66 -6.09 8.29 4.68
N ALA A 67 -7.37 8.63 4.80
CA ALA A 67 -8.35 8.51 3.71
C ALA A 67 -7.96 9.33 2.47
N LYS A 68 -7.46 10.56 2.68
CA LYS A 68 -7.02 11.43 1.59
C LYS A 68 -5.76 10.90 0.90
N ILE A 69 -4.84 10.29 1.66
CA ILE A 69 -3.62 9.67 1.13
C ILE A 69 -3.95 8.40 0.32
N LEU A 70 -4.89 7.59 0.82
CA LEU A 70 -5.21 6.28 0.23
C LEU A 70 -6.40 6.25 -0.71
N ASP A 71 -7.04 7.38 -0.98
CA ASP A 71 -8.32 7.44 -1.69
C ASP A 71 -9.50 6.74 -0.97
N HIS A 72 -10.71 7.27 -1.18
CA HIS A 72 -11.89 6.91 -0.38
C HIS A 72 -12.33 5.44 -0.52
N LYS A 73 -12.00 4.78 -1.63
CA LYS A 73 -12.34 3.36 -1.83
C LYS A 73 -11.52 2.43 -0.93
N ASP A 74 -10.25 2.75 -0.72
CA ASP A 74 -9.35 1.89 0.06
C ASP A 74 -9.45 2.16 1.57
N ILE A 75 -9.86 3.36 2.01
CA ILE A 75 -10.13 3.60 3.43
C ILE A 75 -11.35 2.83 3.93
N GLN A 76 -12.41 2.67 3.14
CA GLN A 76 -13.57 1.86 3.54
C GLN A 76 -13.17 0.40 3.80
N MET A 77 -12.23 -0.12 2.99
CA MET A 77 -11.63 -1.42 3.23
C MET A 77 -10.81 -1.44 4.52
N LEU A 78 -9.99 -0.41 4.78
CA LEU A 78 -9.23 -0.31 6.01
C LEU A 78 -10.13 -0.18 7.25
N ILE A 79 -11.18 0.62 7.21
CA ILE A 79 -12.18 0.73 8.30
C ILE A 79 -12.82 -0.63 8.56
N LYS A 80 -13.16 -1.40 7.53
CA LYS A 80 -13.71 -2.75 7.71
C LYS A 80 -12.73 -3.70 8.42
N VAL A 81 -11.43 -3.57 8.14
CA VAL A 81 -10.38 -4.43 8.71
C VAL A 81 -9.91 -3.95 10.09
N TYR A 82 -9.80 -2.63 10.29
CA TYR A 82 -9.27 -2.00 11.51
C TYR A 82 -10.34 -1.47 12.46
N GLY A 83 -11.60 -1.37 12.05
CA GLY A 83 -12.68 -0.90 12.91
C GLY A 83 -12.71 -1.68 14.23
N HIS A 84 -12.46 -3.00 14.18
CA HIS A 84 -12.37 -3.83 15.37
C HIS A 84 -11.13 -3.50 16.24
N THR A 85 -9.96 -3.34 15.62
CA THR A 85 -8.72 -2.96 16.33
C THR A 85 -8.80 -1.56 16.93
N MET A 86 -9.54 -0.65 16.29
CA MET A 86 -9.77 0.70 16.79
C MET A 86 -10.68 0.67 18.02
N THR A 87 -11.73 -0.16 18.03
CA THR A 87 -12.54 -0.42 19.23
C THR A 87 -11.67 -0.96 20.37
N GLN A 88 -10.80 -1.93 20.10
CA GLN A 88 -9.88 -2.46 21.12
C GLN A 88 -8.91 -1.40 21.67
N ARG A 89 -8.47 -0.45 20.82
CA ARG A 89 -7.58 0.64 21.23
C ARG A 89 -8.30 1.66 22.10
N ILE A 90 -9.53 2.03 21.72
CA ILE A 90 -10.42 2.89 22.51
C ILE A 90 -10.71 2.24 23.87
N ASP A 91 -11.05 0.96 23.88
CA ASP A 91 -11.32 0.21 25.11
C ASP A 91 -10.10 0.12 26.02
N LYS A 92 -8.89 0.07 25.44
CA LYS A 92 -7.64 0.06 26.20
C LYS A 92 -7.36 1.44 26.81
N GLU A 93 -7.44 2.51 26.01
CA GLU A 93 -7.25 3.87 26.48
C GLU A 93 -8.30 4.27 27.53
N PHE A 94 -9.54 3.78 27.42
CA PHE A 94 -10.60 4.01 28.42
C PHE A 94 -10.36 3.27 29.74
N LYS A 95 -9.66 2.13 29.73
CA LYS A 95 -9.31 1.38 30.96
C LYS A 95 -8.14 1.98 31.72
N ASP A 96 -7.31 2.77 31.04
CA ASP A 96 -6.14 3.42 31.61
C ASP A 96 -6.47 4.84 32.16
N VAL A 97 -7.75 5.25 32.12
CA VAL A 97 -8.33 6.46 32.73
C VAL A 97 -9.15 6.07 33.96
#